data_AF-A0A7K2XIW0-F1
#
_entry.id   AF-A0A7K2XIW0-F1
#
_cell.length_a   1.000
_cell.length_b   1.000
_cell.length_c   1.000
_cell.angle_alpha   90.00
_cell.angle_beta   90.00
_cell.angle_gamma   90.00
#
_symmetry.space_group_name_H-M   'P 1'
#
loop_
_entity.id
_entity.type
_entity.pdbx_description
1 polymer ?
#
loop_
_entity_poly.entity_id
_entity_poly.type
_entity_poly.pdbx_seq_one_letter_code
_entity_poly.pdbx_strand_id
1 'polypeptide(L)' 'MTCRVLKLARQPYYRWLDTPVTGAEFEEAYRANALFAAHRDDPEFGYRFLADEARSTGAVMADRTAWRICRDN' A
#
# COMPACT_ATOMS: atom_id res chain seq x y z
N MET A 1 -26.20 -15.39 -10.85
CA MET A 1 -25.77 -16.68 -11.41
C MET A 1 -24.28 -16.57 -11.79
N THR A 2 -23.37 -16.43 -10.81
CA THR A 2 -21.92 -16.16 -11.08
C THR A 2 -21.00 -16.92 -10.12
N CYS A 3 -21.30 -16.96 -8.81
CA CYS A 3 -20.45 -17.64 -7.82
C CYS A 3 -20.26 -19.15 -8.09
N ARG A 4 -21.27 -19.84 -8.65
CA ARG A 4 -21.19 -21.28 -8.96
C ARG A 4 -20.19 -21.60 -10.08
N VAL A 5 -20.10 -20.74 -11.10
CA VAL A 5 -19.13 -20.88 -12.21
C VAL A 5 -17.71 -20.70 -11.69
N LEU A 6 -17.51 -19.73 -10.78
CA LEU A 6 -16.22 -19.44 -10.16
C LEU A 6 -15.88 -20.37 -8.98
N LYS A 7 -16.74 -21.34 -8.64
CA LYS A 7 -16.61 -22.24 -7.48
C LYS A 7 -16.38 -21.49 -6.15
N LEU A 8 -16.98 -20.30 -6.01
CA LEU A 8 -16.92 -19.47 -4.80
C LEU A 8 -18.18 -19.64 -3.96
N ALA A 9 -18.02 -19.61 -2.64
CA ALA A 9 -19.14 -19.51 -1.72
C ALA A 9 -19.77 -18.09 -1.81
N ARG A 10 -21.10 -18.03 -1.69
CA ARG A 10 -21.87 -16.79 -1.86
C ARG A 10 -21.52 -15.73 -0.80
N GLN A 11 -21.40 -16.14 0.46
CA GLN A 11 -21.10 -15.23 1.58
C GLN A 11 -19.76 -14.50 1.45
N PRO A 12 -18.60 -15.18 1.23
CA PRO A 12 -17.33 -14.47 1.07
C PRO A 12 -17.31 -13.62 -0.20
N TYR A 13 -18.00 -14.03 -1.27
CA TYR A 13 -18.12 -13.22 -2.48
C TYR A 13 -18.80 -11.87 -2.21
N TYR A 14 -19.94 -11.87 -1.50
CA TYR A 14 -20.62 -10.60 -1.19
C TYR A 14 -19.89 -9.76 -0.14
N ARG A 15 -19.16 -10.39 0.81
CA ARG A 15 -18.28 -9.64 1.72
C ARG A 15 -17.16 -8.93 0.97
N TRP A 16 -16.54 -9.63 0.03
CA TRP A 16 -15.53 -9.03 -0.84
C TRP A 16 -16.13 -7.96 -1.74
N LEU A 17 -17.34 -8.15 -2.27
CA LEU A 17 -18.01 -7.14 -3.09
C LEU A 17 -18.26 -5.83 -2.31
N ASP A 18 -18.58 -5.95 -1.02
CA ASP A 18 -18.85 -4.82 -0.14
C ASP A 18 -17.57 -4.05 0.26
N THR A 19 -16.47 -4.77 0.49
CA THR A 19 -15.16 -4.17 0.80
C THR A 19 -14.05 -4.93 0.05
N PRO A 20 -13.85 -4.63 -1.24
CA PRO A 20 -12.92 -5.38 -2.09
C PRO A 20 -11.46 -5.01 -1.83
N VAL A 21 -11.22 -3.83 -1.26
CA VAL A 21 -9.91 -3.33 -0.86
C VAL A 21 -9.91 -3.25 0.67
N THR A 22 -8.99 -3.98 1.29
CA THR A 22 -8.83 -3.94 2.74
C THR A 22 -8.18 -2.63 3.17
N GLY A 23 -8.42 -2.22 4.42
CA GLY A 23 -7.74 -1.04 4.98
C GLY A 23 -6.21 -1.19 4.97
N ALA A 24 -5.70 -2.41 5.10
CA ALA A 24 -4.25 -2.67 5.01
C ALA A 24 -3.69 -2.40 3.61
N GLU A 25 -4.39 -2.83 2.55
CA GLU A 25 -4.01 -2.54 1.16
C GLU A 25 -4.09 -1.04 0.87
N PHE A 26 -5.11 -0.36 1.40
CA PHE A 26 -5.24 1.09 1.25
C PHE A 26 -4.08 1.85 1.93
N GLU A 27 -3.75 1.48 3.18
CA GLU A 27 -2.64 2.04 3.93
C GLU A 27 -1.28 1.80 3.25
N GLU A 28 -1.07 0.59 2.71
CA GLU A 28 0.14 0.26 1.98
C GLU A 28 0.27 1.09 0.70
N ALA A 29 -0.82 1.23 -0.07
CA ALA A 29 -0.84 2.07 -1.26
C ALA A 29 -0.56 3.55 -0.94
N TYR A 30 -1.13 4.07 0.15
CA TYR A 30 -0.90 5.45 0.59
C TYR A 30 0.56 5.69 0.97
N ARG A 31 1.16 4.75 1.74
CA ARG A 31 2.58 4.81 2.11
C ARG A 31 3.52 4.71 0.91
N ALA A 32 3.21 3.82 -0.05
CA ALA A 32 3.98 3.71 -1.28
C ALA A 32 3.93 5.00 -2.11
N ASN A 33 2.75 5.61 -2.22
CA ASN A 33 2.61 6.89 -2.90
C ASN A 33 3.38 8.03 -2.20
N ALA A 34 3.41 8.04 -0.86
CA ALA A 34 4.19 9.01 -0.10
C ALA A 34 5.71 8.86 -0.35
N LEU A 35 6.22 7.62 -0.35
CA LEU A 35 7.62 7.35 -0.69
C LEU A 35 7.95 7.74 -2.13
N PHE A 36 7.03 7.49 -3.07
CA PHE A 36 7.20 7.87 -4.46
C PHE A 36 7.19 9.40 -4.65
N ALA A 37 6.37 10.12 -3.88
CA ALA A 37 6.38 11.58 -3.86
C ALA A 37 7.72 12.10 -3.34
N ALA A 38 8.18 11.61 -2.18
CA ALA A 38 9.49 11.97 -1.62
C ALA A 38 10.65 11.68 -2.59
N HIS A 39 10.61 10.55 -3.29
CA HIS A 39 11.66 10.19 -4.25
C HIS A 39 11.64 11.05 -5.52
N ARG A 40 10.46 11.53 -5.93
CA ARG A 40 10.33 12.42 -7.08
C ARG A 40 10.93 13.79 -6.79
N ASP A 41 10.77 14.27 -5.56
CA ASP A 41 11.31 15.55 -5.13
C ASP A 41 12.84 15.46 -4.97
N ASP A 42 13.36 14.34 -4.47
CA ASP A 42 14.81 14.09 -4.35
C ASP A 42 15.24 12.65 -4.75
N PRO A 43 15.58 12.39 -6.02
CA PRO A 43 15.82 11.04 -6.52
C PRO A 43 17.14 10.41 -6.07
N GLU A 44 18.07 11.18 -5.52
CA GLU A 44 19.41 10.71 -5.16
C GLU A 44 19.44 9.98 -3.80
N PHE A 45 18.42 10.16 -2.96
CA PHE A 45 18.42 9.62 -1.61
C PHE A 45 17.81 8.22 -1.50
N GLY A 46 18.38 7.43 -0.59
CA GLY A 46 17.90 6.08 -0.27
C GLY A 46 16.69 6.06 0.66
N TYR A 47 16.12 4.86 0.84
CA TYR A 47 14.84 4.62 1.55
C TYR A 47 14.74 5.21 2.96
N ARG A 48 15.85 5.39 3.69
CA ARG A 48 15.84 5.96 5.04
C ARG A 48 15.44 7.43 5.03
N PHE A 49 16.01 8.19 4.10
CA PHE A 49 15.66 9.60 3.91
C PHE A 49 14.22 9.74 3.41
N LEU A 50 13.81 8.89 2.46
CA LEU A 50 12.43 8.86 1.98
C LEU A 50 11.43 8.53 3.11
N ALA A 51 11.81 7.68 4.06
CA ALA A 51 10.99 7.38 5.24
C ALA A 51 10.90 8.57 6.20
N ASP A 52 11.96 9.37 6.34
CA ASP A 52 11.94 10.62 7.11
C ASP A 52 11.01 11.66 6.45
N GLU A 53 11.09 11.81 5.11
CA GLU A 53 10.21 12.71 4.34
C GLU A 53 8.74 12.25 4.34
N ALA A 54 8.50 10.94 4.20
CA ALA A 54 7.15 10.40 4.37
C ALA A 54 6.60 10.68 5.77
N ARG A 55 7.45 10.64 6.81
CA ARG A 55 7.05 11.01 8.18
C ARG A 55 6.73 12.50 8.30
N SER A 56 7.49 13.39 7.65
CA SER A 56 7.24 14.85 7.69
C SER A 56 5.89 15.22 7.04
N THR A 57 5.46 14.44 6.05
CA THR A 57 4.16 14.58 5.35
C THR A 57 3.01 13.81 6.02
N GLY A 58 3.25 13.16 7.17
CA GLY A 58 2.24 12.45 7.96
C GLY A 58 2.05 10.96 7.62
N ALA A 59 2.76 10.45 6.61
CA ALA A 59 2.77 9.03 6.25
C ALA A 59 3.78 8.23 7.09
N VAL A 60 3.48 8.07 8.39
CA VAL A 60 4.38 7.36 9.32
C VAL A 60 4.43 5.86 9.04
N MET A 61 5.66 5.33 8.97
CA MET A 61 5.94 3.90 8.87
C MET A 61 7.29 3.53 9.46
N ALA A 62 7.48 2.25 9.75
CA ALA A 62 8.80 1.74 10.13
C ALA A 62 9.75 1.75 8.92
N ASP A 63 11.03 2.02 9.15
CA ASP A 63 12.06 2.03 8.09
C ASP A 63 12.12 0.70 7.33
N ARG A 64 11.84 -0.43 8.00
CA ARG A 64 11.73 -1.75 7.35
C ARG A 64 10.57 -1.82 6.36
N THR A 65 9.45 -1.17 6.66
CA THR A 65 8.30 -1.08 5.75
C THR A 65 8.66 -0.23 4.54
N ALA A 66 9.30 0.92 4.76
CA ALA A 66 9.77 1.77 3.67
C ALA A 66 10.76 1.03 2.75
N TRP A 67 11.74 0.33 3.32
CA TRP A 67 12.67 -0.50 2.56
C TRP A 67 11.95 -1.57 1.74
N ARG A 68 11.00 -2.29 2.33
CA ARG A 68 10.24 -3.33 1.64
C ARG A 68 9.49 -2.74 0.45
N ILE A 69 8.78 -1.63 0.66
CA ILE A 69 8.04 -0.95 -0.40
C ILE A 69 8.96 -0.46 -1.52
N CYS A 70 10.08 0.18 -1.19
CA CYS A 70 11.08 0.64 -2.19
C CYS A 70 11.81 -0.51 -2.89
N ARG A 71 11.83 -1.71 -2.33
CA ARG A 71 12.42 -2.90 -2.96
C ARG A 71 11.46 -3.57 -3.93
N ASP A 72 10.18 -3.57 -3.58
CA ASP A 72 9.13 -4.27 -4.33
C ASP A 72 8.60 -3.44 -5.53
N ASN A 73 8.93 -2.13 -5.59
CA ASN A 73 8.56 -1.20 -6.67
C ASN A 73 9.81 -0.70 -7.41
#